data_AF-A0A1I5I2D0-F1
#
_entry.id   AF-A0A1I5I2D0-F1
#
_cell.length_a   1.000
_cell.length_b   1.000
_cell.length_c   1.000
_cell.angle_alpha   90.00
_cell.angle_beta   90.00
_cell.angle_gamma   90.00
#
_symmetry.space_group_name_H-M   'P 1'
#
loop_
_entity.id
_entity.type
_entity.pdbx_description
1 polymer ?
#
loop_
_entity_poly.entity_id
_entity_poly.type
_entity_poly.pdbx_seq_one_letter_code
_entity_poly.pdbx_strand_id
1 'polypeptide(L)'
;MTNAEKINRLKHLYITAEELINGVEEMINENRWNEEEVNHAIAVVDEMLALFPLTFTKGALQSTSQPALMINLADADDEPVEIVTKENGLTTYQQPENTTVLYQASVQTILEDKKFWVLNYVANYARDEKVQAQYRPLTLAQGKKCITNFPEGSYVASWQEDMMAIYANQVGWFSCLDEEDPVKLEEALALLEKGYKIYDPNRHKYLEDTKTRLLLKLGKTDEAYKIVAVALKRDPKDPDFQDLKKDPAYLAWAKKAKSAAKEEEKAYQQALAEEMQKVTDNFRHPDHPLVQQHAAALNLIKRLMVTVRMDDLRDKDQQGETVSSEYLDGFKLRTCSLKQIESFEQKSGIVLPDEYKAYLLEIGSGGEGVYYGNDGVPALSDLPKSDYKEIAKPFPAVGGKIKAPYKLPAGVKFTDGCILLGYSHAQNALYLVTNGDCEGEVWFDTLQYGAEAGGKFAPASNKRLKLLAFLAESIQATIDGIWDASEEGDWL
;
A
#
# COMPACT_ATOMS: atom_id res chain seq x y z
N MET A 1 33.00 34.95 -4.53
CA MET A 1 31.68 35.36 -4.00
C MET A 1 31.50 34.77 -2.61
N THR A 2 31.06 35.58 -1.65
CA THR A 2 30.63 35.13 -0.32
C THR A 2 29.33 34.32 -0.42
N ASN A 3 28.95 33.58 0.63
CA ASN A 3 27.68 32.82 0.63
C ASN A 3 26.46 33.75 0.43
N ALA A 4 26.47 34.95 1.02
CA ALA A 4 25.42 35.94 0.85
C ALA A 4 25.35 36.46 -0.59
N GLU A 5 26.49 36.80 -1.21
CA GLU A 5 26.54 37.20 -2.63
C GLU A 5 26.05 36.10 -3.56
N LYS A 6 26.38 34.84 -3.27
CA LYS A 6 25.89 33.70 -4.05
C LYS A 6 24.39 33.48 -3.87
N ILE A 7 23.85 33.59 -2.65
CA ILE A 7 22.40 33.49 -2.41
C ILE A 7 21.68 34.60 -3.17
N ASN A 8 22.17 35.84 -3.10
CA ASN A 8 21.57 36.93 -3.85
C ASN A 8 21.59 36.66 -5.35
N ARG A 9 22.75 36.22 -5.89
CA ARG A 9 22.84 35.83 -7.31
C ARG A 9 21.90 34.69 -7.67
N LEU A 10 21.73 33.69 -6.81
CA LEU A 10 20.79 32.59 -7.01
C LEU A 10 19.35 33.11 -7.13
N LYS A 11 18.92 34.03 -6.27
CA LYS A 11 17.57 34.62 -6.33
C LYS A 11 17.29 35.27 -7.68
N HIS A 12 18.19 36.15 -8.12
CA HIS A 12 18.07 36.84 -9.40
C HIS A 12 18.05 35.86 -10.57
N LEU A 13 18.98 34.90 -10.61
CA LEU A 13 19.02 33.88 -11.66
C LEU A 13 17.78 32.98 -11.65
N TYR A 14 17.21 32.70 -10.47
CA TYR A 14 16.02 31.86 -10.35
C TYR A 14 14.82 32.53 -11.02
N ILE A 15 14.57 33.82 -10.77
CA ILE A 15 13.50 34.57 -11.44
C ILE A 15 13.72 34.60 -12.96
N THR A 16 14.94 34.92 -13.39
CA THR A 16 15.28 34.90 -14.83
C THR A 16 15.07 33.53 -15.46
N ALA A 17 15.37 32.44 -14.74
CA ALA A 17 15.13 31.09 -15.23
C ALA A 17 13.63 30.81 -15.38
N GLU A 18 12.78 31.18 -14.42
CA GLU A 18 11.33 31.00 -14.54
C GLU A 18 10.77 31.73 -15.77
N GLU A 19 11.19 32.99 -15.99
CA GLU A 19 10.78 33.77 -17.17
C GLU A 19 11.22 33.12 -18.48
N LEU A 20 12.47 32.69 -18.58
CA LEU A 20 13.01 32.05 -19.79
C LEU A 20 12.38 30.68 -20.05
N ILE A 21 12.15 29.88 -19.02
CA ILE A 21 11.52 28.56 -19.14
C ILE A 21 10.09 28.72 -19.67
N ASN A 22 9.29 29.60 -19.05
CA ASN A 22 7.95 29.91 -19.52
C ASN A 22 7.96 30.44 -20.96
N GLY A 23 8.94 31.29 -21.30
CA GLY A 23 9.15 31.77 -22.66
C GLY A 23 9.41 30.66 -23.68
N VAL A 24 10.19 29.63 -23.31
CA VAL A 24 10.42 28.44 -24.16
C VAL A 24 9.11 27.67 -24.40
N GLU A 25 8.24 27.55 -23.38
CA GLU A 25 6.92 26.91 -23.54
C GLU A 25 6.04 27.65 -24.53
N GLU A 26 5.88 28.96 -24.31
CA GLU A 26 5.08 29.84 -25.15
C GLU A 26 5.61 29.83 -26.59
N MET A 27 6.93 29.93 -26.75
CA MET A 27 7.61 29.86 -28.05
C MET A 27 7.27 28.57 -28.81
N ILE A 28 7.29 27.42 -28.14
CA ILE A 28 6.96 26.13 -28.77
C ILE A 28 5.47 26.04 -29.09
N ASN A 29 4.60 26.45 -28.17
CA ASN A 29 3.15 26.44 -28.36
C ASN A 29 2.70 27.36 -29.50
N GLU A 30 3.38 28.49 -29.67
CA GLU A 30 3.16 29.45 -30.78
C GLU A 30 3.91 29.07 -32.06
N ASN A 31 4.68 27.97 -32.04
CA ASN A 31 5.47 27.48 -33.17
C ASN A 31 6.49 28.53 -33.69
N ARG A 32 7.14 29.25 -32.78
CA ARG A 32 8.15 30.29 -33.04
C ARG A 32 9.57 29.87 -32.63
N TRP A 33 10.04 28.72 -33.11
CA TRP A 33 11.35 28.15 -32.71
C TRP A 33 12.50 29.16 -32.70
N ASN A 34 13.19 29.25 -31.55
CA ASN A 34 14.39 30.03 -31.32
C ASN A 34 15.37 29.25 -30.44
N GLU A 35 16.46 28.76 -31.05
CA GLU A 35 17.49 27.99 -30.36
C GLU A 35 18.26 28.82 -29.32
N GLU A 36 18.39 30.14 -29.53
CA GLU A 36 19.09 31.03 -28.59
C GLU A 36 18.34 31.14 -27.25
N GLU A 37 17.01 31.17 -27.27
CA GLU A 37 16.19 31.23 -26.05
C GLU A 37 16.34 29.96 -25.22
N VAL A 38 16.31 28.78 -25.86
CA VAL A 38 16.52 27.49 -25.19
C VAL A 38 17.92 27.41 -24.58
N ASN A 39 18.94 27.77 -25.35
CA ASN A 39 20.32 27.78 -24.86
C ASN A 39 20.52 28.77 -23.72
N HIS A 40 19.86 29.93 -23.76
CA HIS A 40 19.91 30.92 -22.69
C HIS A 40 19.26 30.40 -21.41
N ALA A 41 18.08 29.78 -21.49
CA ALA A 41 17.43 29.15 -20.35
C ALA A 41 18.34 28.10 -19.68
N ILE A 42 18.94 27.22 -20.48
CA ILE A 42 19.88 26.19 -19.99
C ILE A 42 21.10 26.83 -19.33
N ALA A 43 21.69 27.85 -19.95
CA ALA A 43 22.89 28.53 -19.44
C ALA A 43 22.64 29.20 -18.09
N VAL A 44 21.47 29.82 -17.89
CA VAL A 44 21.07 30.41 -16.60
C VAL A 44 20.95 29.33 -15.51
N VAL A 45 20.35 28.17 -15.83
CA VAL A 45 20.27 27.05 -14.88
C VAL A 45 21.65 26.47 -14.55
N ASP A 46 22.52 26.33 -15.54
CA ASP A 46 23.91 25.89 -15.32
C ASP A 46 24.69 26.89 -14.45
N GLU A 47 24.45 28.20 -14.61
CA GLU A 47 25.04 29.22 -13.73
C GLU A 47 24.54 29.06 -12.28
N MET A 48 23.25 28.79 -12.07
CA MET A 48 22.71 28.52 -10.73
C MET A 48 23.36 27.29 -10.08
N LEU A 49 23.48 26.19 -10.82
CA LEU A 49 24.14 24.96 -10.35
C LEU A 49 25.61 25.20 -9.98
N ALA A 50 26.32 26.05 -10.73
CA ALA A 50 27.71 26.40 -10.46
C ALA A 50 27.93 27.23 -9.18
N LEU A 51 26.87 27.82 -8.60
CA LEU A 51 26.98 28.55 -7.33
C LEU A 51 27.22 27.63 -6.12
N PHE A 52 26.88 26.35 -6.23
CA PHE A 52 26.99 25.38 -5.14
C PHE A 52 28.45 25.02 -4.79
N PRO A 53 28.75 24.71 -3.52
CA PRO A 53 27.82 24.57 -2.39
C PRO A 53 27.31 25.92 -1.82
N LEU A 54 26.06 25.92 -1.35
CA LEU A 54 25.39 27.01 -0.64
C LEU A 54 24.91 26.54 0.73
N THR A 55 24.87 27.46 1.69
CA THR A 55 24.26 27.23 3.01
C THR A 55 23.11 28.18 3.20
N PHE A 56 21.89 27.65 3.37
CA PHE A 56 20.70 28.45 3.65
C PHE A 56 20.55 28.68 5.15
N THR A 57 19.83 29.75 5.51
CA THR A 57 19.61 30.12 6.90
C THR A 57 18.63 29.13 7.55
N LYS A 58 18.96 28.65 8.75
CA LYS A 58 18.01 27.87 9.58
C LYS A 58 16.92 28.80 10.13
N GLY A 59 15.68 28.32 10.15
CA GLY A 59 14.55 29.10 10.66
C GLY A 59 14.04 30.19 9.70
N ALA A 60 14.40 30.11 8.41
CA ALA A 60 13.78 30.95 7.38
C ALA A 60 12.26 30.68 7.27
N LEU A 61 11.85 29.43 7.55
CA LEU A 61 10.46 29.04 7.74
C LEU A 61 10.23 28.71 9.22
N GLN A 62 9.10 29.14 9.77
CA GLN A 62 8.68 28.82 11.14
C GLN A 62 7.97 27.45 11.18
N SER A 63 7.43 27.00 10.05
CA SER A 63 6.79 25.69 9.88
C SER A 63 7.75 24.50 9.93
N THR A 64 9.07 24.71 9.77
CA THR A 64 10.05 23.62 9.70
C THR A 64 11.44 24.05 10.16
N SER A 65 12.21 23.13 10.73
CA SER A 65 13.60 23.37 11.12
C SER A 65 14.60 23.21 9.96
N GLN A 66 14.14 22.78 8.79
CA GLN A 66 15.01 22.59 7.63
C GLN A 66 15.54 23.94 7.10
N PRO A 67 16.83 24.05 6.75
CA PRO A 67 17.34 25.23 6.06
C PRO A 67 16.62 25.43 4.72
N ALA A 68 16.08 26.63 4.51
CA ALA A 68 15.32 26.97 3.33
C ALA A 68 15.63 28.40 2.87
N LEU A 69 15.37 28.67 1.60
CA LEU A 69 15.45 30.00 0.99
C LEU A 69 14.07 30.33 0.41
N MET A 70 13.49 31.44 0.83
CA MET A 70 12.29 32.00 0.21
C MET A 70 12.72 33.03 -0.84
N ILE A 71 12.08 32.99 -2.01
CA ILE A 71 12.37 33.90 -3.13
C ILE A 71 11.04 34.52 -3.56
N ASN A 72 10.93 35.85 -3.53
CA ASN A 72 9.83 36.55 -4.14
C ASN A 72 10.07 36.62 -5.65
N LEU A 73 9.18 36.01 -6.43
CA LEU A 73 9.27 35.89 -7.88
C LEU A 73 9.01 37.23 -8.60
N ALA A 74 8.48 38.24 -7.92
CA ALA A 74 8.30 39.58 -8.47
C ALA A 74 9.47 40.53 -8.19
N ASP A 75 10.28 40.26 -7.16
CA ASP A 75 11.43 41.07 -6.76
C ASP A 75 12.47 40.21 -6.04
N ALA A 76 13.60 39.94 -6.69
CA ALA A 76 14.68 39.12 -6.12
C ALA A 76 15.34 39.73 -4.89
N ASP A 77 15.26 41.06 -4.72
CA ASP A 77 15.85 41.78 -3.58
C ASP A 77 14.88 41.83 -2.37
N ASP A 78 13.62 41.42 -2.55
CA ASP A 78 12.66 41.25 -1.46
C ASP A 78 12.98 39.99 -0.62
N GLU A 79 12.80 40.10 0.69
CA GLU A 79 13.06 39.05 1.67
C GLU A 79 11.74 38.59 2.29
N PRO A 80 10.96 37.74 1.58
CA PRO A 80 9.63 37.34 2.03
C PRO A 80 9.69 36.56 3.34
N VAL A 81 8.68 36.77 4.20
CA VAL A 81 8.58 36.15 5.52
C VAL A 81 7.29 35.34 5.63
N GLU A 82 7.38 34.11 6.13
CA GLU A 82 6.21 33.23 6.36
C GLU A 82 5.17 33.91 7.26
N ILE A 83 3.91 33.90 6.81
CA ILE A 83 2.78 34.46 7.55
C ILE A 83 2.30 33.41 8.55
N VAL A 84 2.29 33.78 9.84
CA VAL A 84 1.87 32.89 10.92
C VAL A 84 0.58 33.40 11.55
N THR A 85 -0.48 32.61 11.43
CA THR A 85 -1.80 32.95 11.98
C THR A 85 -2.13 31.99 13.12
N LYS A 86 -2.63 32.54 14.23
CA LYS A 86 -3.06 31.76 15.40
C LYS A 86 -4.55 31.96 15.64
N GLU A 87 -5.34 30.96 15.32
CA GLU A 87 -6.80 30.99 15.46
C GLU A 87 -7.28 29.74 16.19
N ASN A 88 -8.10 29.91 17.23
CA ASN A 88 -8.68 28.82 18.03
C ASN A 88 -7.65 27.80 18.58
N GLY A 89 -6.44 28.26 18.89
CA GLY A 89 -5.35 27.39 19.38
C GLY A 89 -4.61 26.62 18.28
N LEU A 90 -5.04 26.73 17.03
CA LEU A 90 -4.33 26.21 15.86
C LEU A 90 -3.35 27.27 15.35
N THR A 91 -2.11 26.86 15.06
CA THR A 91 -1.14 27.72 14.34
C THR A 91 -1.10 27.26 12.88
N THR A 92 -1.38 28.17 11.96
CA THR A 92 -1.26 27.95 10.52
C THR A 92 -0.11 28.77 9.97
N TYR A 93 0.55 28.21 8.96
CA TYR A 93 1.69 28.81 8.28
C TYR A 93 1.32 28.99 6.82
N GLN A 94 1.48 30.20 6.30
CA GLN A 94 1.14 30.55 4.92
C GLN A 94 2.36 31.21 4.26
N GLN A 95 2.66 30.77 3.04
CA GLN A 95 3.66 31.41 2.20
C GLN A 95 3.07 32.72 1.65
N PRO A 96 3.84 33.83 1.63
CA PRO A 96 3.39 35.05 0.96
C PRO A 96 3.11 34.82 -0.53
N GLU A 97 2.27 35.67 -1.11
CA GLU A 97 2.01 35.64 -2.55
C GLU A 97 3.31 35.78 -3.35
N ASN A 98 3.34 35.19 -4.55
CA ASN A 98 4.51 35.21 -5.45
C ASN A 98 5.79 34.67 -4.83
N THR A 99 5.73 33.85 -3.79
CA THR A 99 6.93 33.30 -3.14
C THR A 99 7.12 31.82 -3.50
N THR A 100 8.34 31.46 -3.87
CA THR A 100 8.78 30.06 -3.93
C THR A 100 9.73 29.73 -2.78
N VAL A 101 9.80 28.44 -2.42
CA VAL A 101 10.63 27.93 -1.33
C VAL A 101 11.59 26.87 -1.86
N LEU A 102 12.89 27.11 -1.67
CA LEU A 102 13.94 26.15 -1.99
C LEU A 102 14.53 25.58 -0.71
N TYR A 103 14.36 24.28 -0.49
CA TYR A 103 15.00 23.60 0.63
C TYR A 103 16.45 23.26 0.29
N GLN A 104 17.37 23.46 1.24
CA GLN A 104 18.79 23.17 1.01
C GLN A 104 19.02 21.70 0.61
N ALA A 105 18.21 20.79 1.13
CA ALA A 105 18.31 19.36 0.86
C ALA A 105 17.88 18.96 -0.57
N SER A 106 17.06 19.77 -1.24
CA SER A 106 16.48 19.41 -2.56
C SER A 106 16.73 20.43 -3.66
N VAL A 107 17.31 21.59 -3.37
CA VAL A 107 17.47 22.68 -4.34
C VAL A 107 18.28 22.25 -5.57
N GLN A 108 19.35 21.46 -5.42
CA GLN A 108 20.09 20.97 -6.58
C GLN A 108 19.22 20.08 -7.48
N THR A 109 18.42 19.19 -6.89
CA THR A 109 17.47 18.36 -7.63
C THR A 109 16.45 19.22 -8.39
N ILE A 110 15.90 20.26 -7.76
CA ILE A 110 14.95 21.20 -8.40
C ILE A 110 15.59 21.91 -9.59
N LEU A 111 16.86 22.34 -9.48
CA LEU A 111 17.54 23.01 -10.58
C LEU A 111 17.86 22.05 -11.74
N GLU A 112 18.28 20.81 -11.44
CA GLU A 112 18.48 19.78 -12.47
C GLU A 112 17.17 19.39 -13.16
N ASP A 113 16.05 19.38 -12.42
CA ASP A 113 14.71 19.18 -12.96
C ASP A 113 14.32 20.28 -13.93
N LYS A 114 14.53 21.55 -13.57
CA LYS A 114 14.26 22.68 -14.48
C LYS A 114 15.02 22.56 -15.80
N LYS A 115 16.30 22.18 -15.75
CA LYS A 115 17.10 21.93 -16.96
C LYS A 115 16.54 20.77 -17.77
N PHE A 116 16.18 19.67 -17.11
CA PHE A 116 15.52 18.54 -17.75
C PHE A 116 14.23 18.96 -18.44
N TRP A 117 13.42 19.77 -17.77
CA TRP A 117 12.12 20.20 -18.24
C TRP A 117 12.20 20.99 -19.55
N VAL A 118 13.12 21.96 -19.64
CA VAL A 118 13.40 22.71 -20.88
C VAL A 118 13.76 21.77 -22.04
N LEU A 119 14.73 20.89 -21.81
CA LEU A 119 15.21 19.95 -22.83
C LEU A 119 14.08 19.02 -23.29
N ASN A 120 13.35 18.47 -22.32
CA ASN A 120 12.26 17.54 -22.54
C ASN A 120 11.09 18.16 -23.30
N TYR A 121 10.75 19.41 -22.98
CA TYR A 121 9.66 20.12 -23.66
C TYR A 121 9.98 20.35 -25.14
N VAL A 122 11.22 20.78 -25.45
CA VAL A 122 11.70 20.90 -26.83
C VAL A 122 11.68 19.54 -27.54
N ALA A 123 12.21 18.50 -26.91
CA ALA A 123 12.32 17.16 -27.50
C ALA A 123 10.96 16.52 -27.82
N ASN A 124 9.90 16.84 -27.08
CA ASN A 124 8.57 16.25 -27.28
C ASN A 124 7.61 17.13 -28.10
N TYR A 125 7.71 18.45 -27.99
CA TYR A 125 6.66 19.36 -28.48
C TYR A 125 7.10 20.29 -29.61
N ALA A 126 8.39 20.39 -29.94
CA ALA A 126 8.83 21.15 -31.11
C ALA A 126 8.21 20.56 -32.39
N ARG A 127 7.67 21.40 -33.28
CA ARG A 127 7.00 20.92 -34.51
C ARG A 127 7.95 20.32 -35.54
N ASP A 128 9.21 20.77 -35.55
CA ASP A 128 10.23 20.27 -36.46
C ASP A 128 10.89 19.02 -35.85
N GLU A 129 10.69 17.88 -36.51
CA GLU A 129 11.30 16.59 -36.14
C GLU A 129 12.82 16.66 -36.03
N LYS A 130 13.49 17.51 -36.82
CA LYS A 130 14.95 17.69 -36.72
C LYS A 130 15.34 18.35 -35.40
N VAL A 131 14.54 19.30 -34.93
CA VAL A 131 14.75 19.94 -33.62
C VAL A 131 14.50 18.92 -32.51
N GLN A 132 13.41 18.15 -32.59
CA GLN A 132 13.17 17.07 -31.62
C GLN A 132 14.36 16.11 -31.55
N ALA A 133 14.80 15.59 -32.70
CA ALA A 133 15.92 14.66 -32.79
C ALA A 133 17.24 15.25 -32.26
N GLN A 134 17.48 16.54 -32.43
CA GLN A 134 18.65 17.24 -31.87
C GLN A 134 18.62 17.24 -30.33
N TYR A 135 17.45 17.40 -29.72
CA TYR A 135 17.30 17.57 -28.26
C TYR A 135 17.03 16.27 -27.49
N ARG A 136 16.59 15.18 -28.14
CA ARG A 136 16.47 13.85 -27.51
C ARG A 136 17.73 13.36 -26.80
N PRO A 137 18.94 13.34 -27.43
CA PRO A 137 20.14 12.85 -26.75
C PRO A 137 20.54 13.74 -25.55
N LEU A 138 20.26 15.04 -25.61
CA LEU A 138 20.50 15.96 -24.49
C LEU A 138 19.53 15.65 -23.33
N THR A 139 18.26 15.44 -23.63
CA THR A 139 17.24 15.07 -22.64
C THR A 139 17.54 13.71 -22.01
N LEU A 140 17.97 12.73 -22.82
CA LEU A 140 18.39 11.41 -22.36
C LEU A 140 19.55 11.52 -21.35
N ALA A 141 20.59 12.30 -21.69
CA ALA A 141 21.73 12.51 -20.81
C ALA A 141 21.32 13.20 -19.50
N GLN A 142 20.48 14.23 -19.57
CA GLN A 142 19.99 14.94 -18.40
C GLN A 142 19.07 14.07 -17.54
N GLY A 143 18.17 13.28 -18.13
CA GLY A 143 17.30 12.35 -17.40
C GLY A 143 18.10 11.30 -16.64
N LYS A 144 19.13 10.71 -17.27
CA LYS A 144 20.07 9.79 -16.60
C LYS A 144 20.75 10.47 -15.41
N LYS A 145 21.17 11.74 -15.55
CA LYS A 145 21.76 12.52 -14.47
C LYS A 145 20.76 12.75 -13.34
N CYS A 146 19.54 13.20 -13.64
CA CYS A 146 18.50 13.46 -12.63
C CYS A 146 18.15 12.21 -11.81
N ILE A 147 18.08 11.02 -12.44
CA ILE A 147 17.83 9.76 -11.73
C ILE A 147 18.89 9.48 -10.65
N THR A 148 20.16 9.90 -10.84
CA THR A 148 21.21 9.70 -9.83
C THR A 148 21.00 10.49 -8.53
N ASN A 149 20.12 11.50 -8.53
CA ASN A 149 19.79 12.27 -7.34
C ASN A 149 18.87 11.53 -6.36
N PHE A 150 18.38 10.33 -6.71
CA PHE A 150 17.46 9.53 -5.91
C PHE A 150 18.07 8.15 -5.63
N PRO A 151 18.90 8.02 -4.58
CA PRO A 151 19.51 6.75 -4.24
C PRO A 151 18.47 5.71 -3.81
N GLU A 152 18.72 4.44 -4.12
CA GLU A 152 17.83 3.33 -3.76
C GLU A 152 17.64 3.25 -2.23
N GLY A 153 16.40 2.99 -1.81
CA GLY A 153 16.03 2.90 -0.39
C GLY A 153 15.87 4.23 0.34
N SER A 154 16.00 5.37 -0.34
CA SER A 154 15.67 6.67 0.24
C SER A 154 14.15 6.90 0.28
N TYR A 155 13.67 7.54 1.34
CA TYR A 155 12.32 8.06 1.38
C TYR A 155 12.22 9.23 0.39
N VAL A 156 11.37 9.07 -0.63
CA VAL A 156 11.07 10.10 -1.63
C VAL A 156 9.69 10.69 -1.33
N ALA A 157 9.59 12.01 -1.36
CA ALA A 157 8.30 12.67 -1.29
C ALA A 157 7.49 12.42 -2.58
N SER A 158 6.17 12.49 -2.54
CA SER A 158 5.34 12.13 -3.71
C SER A 158 5.64 12.97 -4.97
N TRP A 159 6.08 14.22 -4.84
CA TRP A 159 6.52 15.03 -5.99
C TRP A 159 7.85 14.54 -6.59
N GLN A 160 8.73 13.93 -5.79
CA GLN A 160 9.96 13.31 -6.25
C GLN A 160 9.69 11.99 -6.96
N GLU A 161 8.64 11.27 -6.57
CA GLU A 161 8.18 10.08 -7.27
C GLU A 161 7.75 10.42 -8.70
N ASP A 162 6.93 11.47 -8.88
CA ASP A 162 6.51 11.93 -10.21
C ASP A 162 7.70 12.30 -11.08
N MET A 163 8.67 13.05 -10.52
CA MET A 163 9.90 13.42 -11.23
C MET A 163 10.66 12.18 -11.70
N MET A 164 10.88 11.22 -10.80
CA MET A 164 11.57 9.97 -11.13
C MET A 164 10.83 9.18 -12.23
N ALA A 165 9.50 9.08 -12.15
CA ALA A 165 8.68 8.42 -13.16
C ALA A 165 8.85 9.09 -14.54
N ILE A 166 8.82 10.43 -14.60
CA ILE A 166 9.02 11.18 -15.84
C ILE A 166 10.43 10.97 -16.40
N TYR A 167 11.48 11.08 -15.58
CA TYR A 167 12.86 10.89 -16.04
C TYR A 167 13.07 9.48 -16.59
N ALA A 168 12.63 8.48 -15.83
CA ALA A 168 12.72 7.08 -16.23
C ALA A 168 11.97 6.81 -17.54
N ASN A 169 10.78 7.38 -17.70
CA ASN A 169 10.02 7.29 -18.93
C ASN A 169 10.77 7.88 -20.12
N GLN A 170 11.29 9.11 -20.01
CA GLN A 170 11.96 9.77 -21.12
C GLN A 170 13.26 9.06 -21.50
N VAL A 171 13.99 8.53 -20.50
CA VAL A 171 15.14 7.66 -20.76
C VAL A 171 14.73 6.40 -21.53
N GLY A 172 13.68 5.70 -21.09
CA GLY A 172 13.20 4.51 -21.78
C GLY A 172 12.69 4.80 -23.20
N TRP A 173 11.87 5.85 -23.35
CA TRP A 173 11.20 6.22 -24.60
C TRP A 173 12.20 6.64 -25.67
N PHE A 174 13.06 7.61 -25.39
CA PHE A 174 14.07 8.05 -26.36
C PHE A 174 15.10 6.97 -26.67
N SER A 175 15.48 6.12 -25.70
CA SER A 175 16.31 4.94 -26.02
C SER A 175 15.58 4.00 -26.97
N CYS A 176 14.29 3.76 -26.76
CA CYS A 176 13.50 2.90 -27.64
C CYS A 176 13.41 3.45 -29.08
N LEU A 177 13.35 4.77 -29.26
CA LEU A 177 13.29 5.40 -30.58
C LEU A 177 14.62 5.32 -31.32
N ASP A 178 15.72 5.70 -30.66
CA ASP A 178 16.96 6.04 -31.36
C ASP A 178 18.11 5.02 -31.18
N GLU A 179 18.04 4.13 -30.19
CA GLU A 179 19.11 3.17 -29.89
C GLU A 179 18.82 1.77 -30.42
N GLU A 180 19.84 1.10 -30.96
CA GLU A 180 19.74 -0.25 -31.53
C GLU A 180 20.64 -1.27 -30.80
N ASP A 181 21.62 -0.81 -30.02
CA ASP A 181 22.49 -1.67 -29.23
C ASP A 181 21.71 -2.32 -28.07
N PRO A 182 21.54 -3.66 -28.07
CA PRO A 182 20.80 -4.35 -27.02
C PRO A 182 21.35 -4.10 -25.61
N VAL A 183 22.66 -3.91 -25.46
CA VAL A 183 23.28 -3.65 -24.14
C VAL A 183 22.77 -2.33 -23.57
N LYS A 184 22.73 -1.29 -24.40
CA LYS A 184 22.25 0.04 -23.97
C LYS A 184 20.73 0.08 -23.81
N LEU A 185 19.99 -0.70 -24.58
CA LEU A 185 18.54 -0.87 -24.39
C LEU A 185 18.23 -1.56 -23.06
N GLU A 186 19.03 -2.55 -22.65
CA GLU A 186 18.92 -3.16 -21.31
C GLU A 186 19.29 -2.17 -20.19
N GLU A 187 20.32 -1.34 -20.38
CA GLU A 187 20.63 -0.26 -19.43
C GLU A 187 19.47 0.74 -19.30
N ALA A 188 18.84 1.12 -20.42
CA ALA A 188 17.67 1.98 -20.43
C ALA A 188 16.46 1.31 -19.75
N LEU A 189 16.26 0.01 -19.97
CA LEU A 189 15.21 -0.76 -19.31
C LEU A 189 15.43 -0.80 -17.80
N ALA A 190 16.66 -1.02 -17.32
CA ALA A 190 16.98 -1.01 -15.90
C ALA A 190 16.70 0.34 -15.23
N LEU A 191 16.92 1.47 -15.94
CA LEU A 191 16.55 2.80 -15.45
C LEU A 191 15.04 3.03 -15.48
N LEU A 192 14.36 2.59 -16.54
CA LEU A 192 12.90 2.62 -16.63
C LEU A 192 12.24 1.85 -15.49
N GLU A 193 12.81 0.70 -15.11
CA GLU A 193 12.33 -0.12 -14.00
C GLU A 193 12.44 0.58 -12.65
N LYS A 194 13.38 1.50 -12.45
CA LYS A 194 13.41 2.34 -11.24
C LYS A 194 12.17 3.24 -11.15
N GLY A 195 11.74 3.85 -12.26
CA GLY A 195 10.48 4.58 -12.32
C GLY A 195 9.26 3.67 -12.17
N TYR A 196 9.34 2.44 -12.69
CA TYR A 196 8.24 1.48 -12.57
C TYR A 196 8.02 0.97 -11.13
N LYS A 197 9.03 1.02 -10.25
CA LYS A 197 8.89 0.64 -8.83
C LYS A 197 7.95 1.57 -8.04
N ILE A 198 7.78 2.80 -8.51
CA ILE A 198 6.90 3.84 -7.93
C ILE A 198 5.69 4.10 -8.84
N TYR A 199 5.35 3.11 -9.67
CA TYR A 199 4.25 3.19 -10.61
C TYR A 199 2.90 3.32 -9.89
N ASP A 200 2.14 4.34 -10.30
CA ASP A 200 0.72 4.49 -9.96
C ASP A 200 -0.05 4.53 -11.29
N PRO A 201 -0.95 3.57 -11.57
CA PRO A 201 -1.70 3.53 -12.83
C PRO A 201 -2.56 4.78 -13.08
N ASN A 202 -2.91 5.54 -12.05
CA ASN A 202 -3.69 6.76 -12.20
C ASN A 202 -2.86 7.96 -12.64
N ARG A 203 -1.54 7.95 -12.39
CA ARG A 203 -0.63 9.08 -12.64
C ARG A 203 0.40 8.77 -13.73
N HIS A 204 0.85 7.53 -13.79
CA HIS A 204 2.06 7.11 -14.50
C HIS A 204 1.81 6.07 -15.60
N LYS A 205 0.57 5.94 -16.10
CA LYS A 205 0.20 4.93 -17.11
C LYS A 205 1.11 4.92 -18.35
N TYR A 206 1.70 6.06 -18.73
CA TYR A 206 2.62 6.19 -19.85
C TYR A 206 3.87 5.29 -19.72
N LEU A 207 4.26 4.91 -18.49
CA LEU A 207 5.36 3.99 -18.24
C LEU A 207 5.07 2.57 -18.79
N GLU A 208 3.79 2.15 -18.80
CA GLU A 208 3.41 0.84 -19.32
C GLU A 208 3.67 0.75 -20.83
N ASP A 209 3.32 1.79 -21.60
CA ASP A 209 3.57 1.81 -23.05
C ASP A 209 5.08 1.83 -23.32
N THR A 210 5.82 2.76 -22.73
CA THR A 210 7.28 2.84 -22.89
C THR A 210 7.96 1.52 -22.54
N LYS A 211 7.60 0.89 -21.42
CA LYS A 211 8.17 -0.41 -21.02
C LYS A 211 7.81 -1.50 -22.01
N THR A 212 6.57 -1.54 -22.47
CA THR A 212 6.11 -2.50 -23.50
C THR A 212 6.93 -2.35 -24.78
N ARG A 213 7.05 -1.13 -25.32
CA ARG A 213 7.80 -0.90 -26.58
C ARG A 213 9.26 -1.29 -26.44
N LEU A 214 9.90 -0.93 -25.33
CA LEU A 214 11.29 -1.27 -25.07
C LEU A 214 11.51 -2.79 -24.93
N LEU A 215 10.62 -3.48 -24.21
CA LEU A 215 10.66 -4.95 -24.08
C LEU A 215 10.45 -5.64 -25.44
N LEU A 216 9.53 -5.15 -26.27
CA LEU A 216 9.33 -5.66 -27.63
C LEU A 216 10.59 -5.48 -28.48
N LYS A 217 11.24 -4.31 -28.40
CA LYS A 217 12.51 -4.03 -29.10
C LYS A 217 13.63 -4.97 -28.65
N LEU A 218 13.68 -5.32 -27.38
CA LEU A 218 14.60 -6.32 -26.81
C LEU A 218 14.22 -7.79 -27.08
N GLY A 219 13.09 -8.05 -27.74
CA GLY A 219 12.59 -9.41 -28.00
C GLY A 219 11.96 -10.11 -26.78
N LYS A 220 11.77 -9.39 -25.66
CA LYS A 220 11.12 -9.88 -24.42
C LYS A 220 9.59 -9.83 -24.54
N THR A 221 9.08 -10.53 -25.57
CA THR A 221 7.67 -10.45 -26.00
C THR A 221 6.65 -10.90 -24.93
N ASP A 222 6.97 -11.94 -24.15
CA ASP A 222 6.07 -12.45 -23.11
C ASP A 222 5.86 -11.40 -22.00
N GLU A 223 6.93 -10.78 -21.53
CA GLU A 223 6.89 -9.71 -20.52
C GLU A 223 6.13 -8.49 -21.04
N ALA A 224 6.38 -8.07 -22.28
CA ALA A 224 5.69 -6.96 -22.92
C ALA A 224 4.18 -7.21 -23.00
N TYR A 225 3.76 -8.38 -23.49
CA TYR A 225 2.35 -8.68 -23.70
C TYR A 225 1.57 -8.91 -22.39
N LYS A 226 2.24 -9.28 -21.30
CA LYS A 226 1.62 -9.26 -19.96
C LYS A 226 1.18 -7.84 -19.58
N ILE A 227 2.02 -6.83 -19.81
CA ILE A 227 1.69 -5.43 -19.55
C ILE A 227 0.47 -5.02 -20.40
N VAL A 228 0.50 -5.30 -21.70
CA VAL A 228 -0.62 -5.01 -22.63
C VAL A 228 -1.92 -5.67 -22.17
N ALA A 229 -1.87 -6.93 -21.73
CA ALA A 229 -3.06 -7.64 -21.26
C ALA A 229 -3.64 -7.04 -19.98
N VAL A 230 -2.80 -6.62 -19.03
CA VAL A 230 -3.22 -5.92 -17.82
C VAL A 230 -3.86 -4.58 -18.16
N ALA A 231 -3.21 -3.78 -19.01
CA ALA A 231 -3.72 -2.48 -19.44
C ALA A 231 -5.06 -2.59 -20.17
N LEU A 232 -5.20 -3.49 -21.14
CA LEU A 232 -6.45 -3.68 -21.89
C LEU A 232 -7.57 -4.34 -21.08
N LYS A 233 -7.24 -5.07 -20.00
CA LYS A 233 -8.22 -5.55 -19.03
C LYS A 233 -8.78 -4.39 -18.19
N ARG A 234 -7.90 -3.46 -17.80
CA ARG A 234 -8.27 -2.25 -17.04
C ARG A 234 -9.07 -1.26 -17.90
N ASP A 235 -8.59 -0.96 -19.11
CA ASP A 235 -9.30 -0.17 -20.11
C ASP A 235 -9.19 -0.81 -21.51
N PRO A 236 -10.26 -1.46 -22.01
CA PRO A 236 -10.27 -2.03 -23.35
C PRO A 236 -10.06 -1.02 -24.48
N LYS A 237 -10.20 0.29 -24.22
CA LYS A 237 -10.03 1.38 -25.17
C LYS A 237 -8.75 2.20 -24.94
N ASP A 238 -7.83 1.70 -24.11
CA ASP A 238 -6.57 2.39 -23.82
C ASP A 238 -5.87 2.81 -25.12
N PRO A 239 -5.68 4.11 -25.39
CA PRO A 239 -5.18 4.61 -26.67
C PRO A 239 -3.77 4.11 -26.98
N ASP A 240 -2.95 3.85 -25.96
CA ASP A 240 -1.53 3.53 -26.11
C ASP A 240 -1.32 2.10 -26.64
N PHE A 241 -2.34 1.24 -26.49
CA PHE A 241 -2.28 -0.19 -26.85
C PHE A 241 -3.28 -0.61 -27.93
N GLN A 242 -3.97 0.32 -28.59
CA GLN A 242 -4.96 -0.06 -29.63
C GLN A 242 -4.33 -0.71 -30.87
N ASP A 243 -3.07 -0.41 -31.17
CA ASP A 243 -2.31 -1.07 -32.23
C ASP A 243 -1.98 -2.52 -31.85
N LEU A 244 -1.44 -2.74 -30.64
CA LEU A 244 -1.09 -4.07 -30.14
C LEU A 244 -2.32 -4.96 -29.91
N LYS A 245 -3.46 -4.39 -29.53
CA LYS A 245 -4.74 -5.12 -29.40
C LYS A 245 -5.13 -5.88 -30.68
N LYS A 246 -4.73 -5.37 -31.85
CA LYS A 246 -5.01 -5.95 -33.17
C LYS A 246 -3.80 -6.69 -33.75
N ASP A 247 -2.66 -6.67 -33.07
CA ASP A 247 -1.44 -7.29 -33.54
C ASP A 247 -1.59 -8.83 -33.56
N PRO A 248 -1.30 -9.51 -34.69
CA PRO A 248 -1.42 -10.95 -34.78
C PRO A 248 -0.56 -11.74 -33.77
N ALA A 249 0.63 -11.23 -33.43
CA ALA A 249 1.51 -11.89 -32.47
C ALA A 249 0.97 -11.76 -31.04
N TYR A 250 0.46 -10.58 -30.67
CA TYR A 250 -0.26 -10.40 -29.40
C TYR A 250 -1.49 -11.30 -29.31
N LEU A 251 -2.33 -11.37 -30.36
CA LEU A 251 -3.54 -12.21 -30.36
C LEU A 251 -3.20 -13.71 -30.23
N ALA A 252 -2.14 -14.16 -30.91
CA ALA A 252 -1.65 -15.54 -30.78
C ALA A 252 -1.13 -15.82 -29.36
N TRP A 253 -0.35 -14.90 -28.80
CA TRP A 253 0.13 -14.97 -27.42
C TRP A 253 -1.04 -14.99 -26.42
N ALA A 254 -2.00 -14.09 -26.54
CA ALA A 254 -3.14 -13.99 -25.63
C ALA A 254 -4.01 -15.26 -25.63
N LYS A 255 -4.17 -15.89 -26.80
CA LYS A 255 -4.85 -17.20 -26.90
C LYS A 255 -4.08 -18.29 -26.15
N LYS A 256 -2.75 -18.34 -26.31
CA LYS A 256 -1.88 -19.29 -25.60
C LYS A 256 -1.90 -19.03 -24.09
N ALA A 257 -1.73 -17.78 -23.67
CA ALA A 257 -1.76 -17.36 -22.26
C ALA A 257 -3.10 -17.71 -21.60
N LYS A 258 -4.23 -17.47 -22.27
CA LYS A 258 -5.55 -17.88 -21.77
C LYS A 258 -5.69 -19.38 -21.61
N SER A 259 -5.09 -20.17 -22.51
CA SER A 259 -5.10 -21.63 -22.38
C SER A 259 -4.21 -22.09 -21.23
N ALA A 260 -3.03 -21.50 -21.08
CA ALA A 260 -2.10 -21.80 -19.99
C ALA A 260 -2.72 -21.47 -18.63
N ALA A 261 -3.30 -20.27 -18.47
CA ALA A 261 -3.97 -19.84 -17.24
C ALA A 261 -5.13 -20.77 -16.84
N LYS A 262 -5.85 -21.36 -17.81
CA LYS A 262 -6.90 -22.35 -17.51
C LYS A 262 -6.33 -23.67 -16.98
N GLU A 263 -5.22 -24.14 -17.55
CA GLU A 263 -4.57 -25.36 -17.08
C GLU A 263 -3.91 -25.14 -15.71
N GLU A 264 -3.30 -23.97 -15.51
CA GLU A 264 -2.74 -23.55 -14.21
C GLU A 264 -3.83 -23.47 -13.14
N GLU A 265 -4.97 -22.81 -13.43
CA GLU A 265 -6.11 -22.75 -12.51
C GLU A 265 -6.65 -24.14 -12.20
N LYS A 266 -6.76 -25.02 -13.20
CA LYS A 266 -7.18 -26.41 -12.98
C LYS A 266 -6.21 -27.18 -12.10
N ALA A 267 -4.90 -27.00 -12.30
CA ALA A 267 -3.87 -27.62 -11.47
C ALA A 267 -3.93 -27.08 -10.03
N TYR A 268 -4.14 -25.77 -9.86
CA TYR A 268 -4.33 -25.15 -8.56
C TYR A 268 -5.56 -25.72 -7.83
N GLN A 269 -6.72 -25.76 -8.49
CA GLN A 269 -7.95 -26.31 -7.90
C GLN A 269 -7.79 -27.79 -7.51
N GLN A 270 -7.04 -28.57 -8.29
CA GLN A 270 -6.70 -29.95 -7.93
C GLN A 270 -5.81 -30.00 -6.68
N ALA A 271 -4.73 -29.21 -6.64
CA ALA A 271 -3.84 -29.15 -5.47
C ALA A 271 -4.57 -28.69 -4.20
N LEU A 272 -5.45 -27.69 -4.33
CA LEU A 272 -6.30 -27.20 -3.25
C LEU A 272 -7.21 -28.31 -2.71
N ALA A 273 -7.88 -29.05 -3.59
CA ALA A 273 -8.74 -30.18 -3.20
C ALA A 273 -7.94 -31.30 -2.50
N GLU A 274 -6.73 -31.60 -2.97
CA GLU A 274 -5.83 -32.57 -2.34
C GLU A 274 -5.38 -32.11 -0.94
N GLU A 275 -5.05 -30.84 -0.75
CA GLU A 275 -4.71 -30.27 0.57
C GLU A 275 -5.91 -30.25 1.52
N MET A 276 -7.10 -29.89 1.03
CA MET A 276 -8.34 -29.95 1.82
C MET A 276 -8.63 -31.37 2.30
N GLN A 277 -8.36 -32.38 1.47
CA GLN A 277 -8.54 -33.78 1.84
C GLN A 277 -7.58 -34.21 2.97
N LYS A 278 -6.34 -33.69 3.01
CA LYS A 278 -5.36 -34.02 4.07
C LYS A 278 -5.77 -33.55 5.46
N VAL A 279 -6.60 -32.50 5.54
CA VAL A 279 -7.04 -31.92 6.82
C VAL A 279 -8.45 -32.36 7.23
N THR A 280 -9.24 -32.90 6.29
CA THR A 280 -10.61 -33.36 6.55
C THR A 280 -10.59 -34.62 7.41
N ASP A 281 -11.36 -34.61 8.51
CA ASP A 281 -11.45 -35.69 9.51
C ASP A 281 -10.11 -36.10 10.13
N ASN A 282 -9.07 -35.30 9.94
CA ASN A 282 -7.75 -35.48 10.52
C ASN A 282 -7.64 -34.67 11.82
N PHE A 283 -8.18 -35.24 12.90
CA PHE A 283 -8.18 -34.63 14.23
C PHE A 283 -7.00 -35.12 15.08
N ARG A 284 -6.46 -34.24 15.93
CA ARG A 284 -5.41 -34.57 16.89
C ARG A 284 -5.94 -35.42 18.05
N HIS A 285 -7.21 -35.21 18.40
CA HIS A 285 -7.92 -35.87 19.48
C HIS A 285 -9.28 -36.42 18.98
N PRO A 286 -9.29 -37.36 18.01
CA PRO A 286 -10.51 -37.81 17.33
C PRO A 286 -11.53 -38.50 18.26
N ASP A 287 -11.06 -39.05 19.38
CA ASP A 287 -11.90 -39.74 20.37
C ASP A 287 -12.45 -38.80 21.45
N HIS A 288 -12.05 -37.52 21.46
CA HIS A 288 -12.51 -36.58 22.48
C HIS A 288 -13.96 -36.15 22.22
N PRO A 289 -14.87 -36.19 23.23
CA PRO A 289 -16.29 -35.91 23.04
C PRO A 289 -16.57 -34.54 22.39
N LEU A 290 -15.85 -33.49 22.80
CA LEU A 290 -16.00 -32.16 22.21
C LEU A 290 -15.56 -32.11 20.74
N VAL A 291 -14.52 -32.88 20.37
CA VAL A 291 -14.06 -32.94 18.98
C VAL A 291 -15.08 -33.67 18.12
N GLN A 292 -15.66 -34.77 18.60
CA GLN A 292 -16.72 -35.50 17.92
C GLN A 292 -17.99 -34.64 17.76
N GLN A 293 -18.38 -33.93 18.82
CA GLN A 293 -19.53 -33.03 18.83
C GLN A 293 -19.39 -31.90 17.81
N HIS A 294 -18.18 -31.35 17.65
CA HIS A 294 -17.92 -30.18 16.82
C HIS A 294 -17.15 -30.49 15.51
N ALA A 295 -17.01 -31.77 15.14
CA ALA A 295 -16.18 -32.21 14.02
C ALA A 295 -16.50 -31.50 12.71
N ALA A 296 -17.79 -31.31 12.39
CA ALA A 296 -18.21 -30.64 11.16
C ALA A 296 -17.72 -29.18 11.09
N ALA A 297 -17.83 -28.42 12.18
CA ALA A 297 -17.38 -27.04 12.24
C ALA A 297 -15.85 -26.94 12.21
N LEU A 298 -15.15 -27.82 12.93
CA LEU A 298 -13.70 -27.90 12.91
C LEU A 298 -13.16 -28.25 11.52
N ASN A 299 -13.79 -29.20 10.81
CA ASN A 299 -13.45 -29.52 9.42
C ASN A 299 -13.70 -28.36 8.46
N LEU A 300 -14.78 -27.60 8.67
CA LEU A 300 -15.04 -26.40 7.87
C LEU A 300 -13.91 -25.39 8.05
N ILE A 301 -13.57 -25.04 9.30
CA ILE A 301 -12.48 -24.09 9.60
C ILE A 301 -11.15 -24.56 8.99
N LYS A 302 -10.77 -25.82 9.19
CA LYS A 302 -9.52 -26.37 8.63
C LYS A 302 -9.46 -26.24 7.10
N ARG A 303 -10.57 -26.50 6.40
CA ARG A 303 -10.63 -26.37 4.93
C ARG A 303 -10.54 -24.91 4.48
N LEU A 304 -11.22 -23.99 5.16
CA LEU A 304 -11.14 -22.56 4.87
C LEU A 304 -9.71 -22.03 5.10
N MET A 305 -9.04 -22.44 6.18
CA MET A 305 -7.64 -22.09 6.43
C MET A 305 -6.70 -22.64 5.34
N VAL A 306 -6.98 -23.82 4.79
CA VAL A 306 -6.24 -24.35 3.64
C VAL A 306 -6.44 -23.46 2.41
N THR A 307 -7.68 -23.02 2.13
CA THR A 307 -7.96 -22.07 1.05
C THR A 307 -7.16 -20.79 1.19
N VAL A 308 -7.26 -20.12 2.35
CA VAL A 308 -6.51 -18.87 2.62
C VAL A 308 -5.02 -19.06 2.39
N ARG A 309 -4.44 -20.13 2.95
CA ARG A 309 -3.02 -20.42 2.79
C ARG A 309 -2.61 -20.68 1.34
N MET A 310 -3.42 -21.45 0.61
CA MET A 310 -3.13 -21.80 -0.78
C MET A 310 -3.27 -20.60 -1.72
N ASP A 311 -4.29 -19.77 -1.52
CA ASP A 311 -4.50 -18.55 -2.31
C ASP A 311 -3.38 -17.56 -2.07
N ASP A 312 -3.02 -17.31 -0.81
CA ASP A 312 -1.94 -16.40 -0.45
C ASP A 312 -0.57 -16.84 -0.99
N LEU A 313 -0.24 -18.14 -0.90
CA LEU A 313 0.99 -18.68 -1.48
C LEU A 313 1.00 -18.59 -3.02
N ARG A 314 -0.15 -18.80 -3.67
CA ARG A 314 -0.29 -18.63 -5.12
C ARG A 314 -0.08 -17.17 -5.51
N ASP A 315 -0.66 -16.24 -4.78
CA ASP A 315 -0.54 -14.81 -5.08
C ASP A 315 0.91 -14.33 -4.97
N LYS A 316 1.66 -14.81 -3.96
CA LYS A 316 3.10 -14.55 -3.85
C LYS A 316 3.92 -15.13 -4.99
N ASP A 317 3.63 -16.36 -5.40
CA ASP A 317 4.30 -16.99 -6.55
C ASP A 317 4.03 -16.20 -7.84
N GLN A 318 2.79 -15.76 -8.06
CA GLN A 318 2.41 -14.93 -9.21
C GLN A 318 3.08 -13.55 -9.20
N GLN A 319 3.38 -13.01 -8.03
CA GLN A 319 4.14 -11.77 -7.85
C GLN A 319 5.66 -11.99 -7.95
N GLY A 320 6.13 -13.23 -8.10
CA GLY A 320 7.55 -13.58 -8.14
C GLY A 320 8.25 -13.38 -6.79
N GLU A 321 7.48 -13.35 -5.70
CA GLU A 321 8.02 -13.18 -4.36
C GLU A 321 8.60 -14.49 -3.83
N THR A 322 9.75 -14.39 -3.14
CA THR A 322 10.30 -15.55 -2.43
C THR A 322 9.58 -15.72 -1.10
N VAL A 323 8.89 -16.84 -0.93
CA VAL A 323 8.25 -17.21 0.34
C VAL A 323 9.31 -17.64 1.36
N SER A 324 9.53 -16.81 2.38
CA SER A 324 10.52 -17.10 3.45
C SER A 324 9.98 -18.13 4.45
N SER A 325 10.87 -18.75 5.22
CA SER A 325 10.46 -19.61 6.34
C SER A 325 9.70 -18.84 7.43
N GLU A 326 10.09 -17.59 7.68
CA GLU A 326 9.41 -16.68 8.61
C GLU A 326 7.98 -16.39 8.15
N TYR A 327 7.77 -16.22 6.85
CA TYR A 327 6.43 -16.05 6.28
C TYR A 327 5.55 -17.28 6.55
N LEU A 328 6.10 -18.47 6.30
CA LEU A 328 5.40 -19.73 6.57
C LEU A 328 5.10 -19.95 8.06
N ASP A 329 5.87 -19.34 8.96
CA ASP A 329 5.61 -19.39 10.39
C ASP A 329 4.32 -18.65 10.78
N GLY A 330 3.87 -17.66 10.00
CA GLY A 330 2.59 -16.97 10.21
C GLY A 330 1.36 -17.88 10.13
N PHE A 331 1.44 -18.99 9.36
CA PHE A 331 0.37 -19.99 9.28
C PHE A 331 0.37 -20.99 10.45
N LYS A 332 1.36 -20.95 11.34
CA LYS A 332 1.46 -21.93 12.43
C LYS A 332 0.57 -21.52 13.61
N LEU A 333 -0.41 -22.36 13.90
CA LEU A 333 -1.31 -22.19 15.05
C LEU A 333 -0.79 -22.95 16.28
N ARG A 334 -1.03 -22.38 17.46
CA ARG A 334 -0.56 -22.93 18.75
C ARG A 334 -1.70 -23.69 19.43
N THR A 335 -1.73 -25.01 19.26
CA THR A 335 -2.69 -25.89 19.94
C THR A 335 -2.40 -26.02 21.43
N CYS A 336 -3.44 -26.25 22.24
CA CYS A 336 -3.34 -26.61 23.65
C CYS A 336 -3.61 -28.10 23.85
N SER A 337 -2.90 -28.73 24.78
CA SER A 337 -3.25 -30.06 25.29
C SER A 337 -4.38 -29.99 26.32
N LEU A 338 -5.09 -31.11 26.52
CA LEU A 338 -6.12 -31.25 27.56
C LEU A 338 -5.61 -30.82 28.94
N LYS A 339 -4.39 -31.26 29.32
CA LYS A 339 -3.78 -30.88 30.59
C LYS A 339 -3.55 -29.37 30.73
N GLN A 340 -3.23 -28.68 29.63
CA GLN A 340 -3.05 -27.23 29.66
C GLN A 340 -4.39 -26.52 29.89
N ILE A 341 -5.45 -26.98 29.23
CA ILE A 341 -6.82 -26.46 29.41
C ILE A 341 -7.28 -26.69 30.85
N GLU A 342 -7.21 -27.93 31.35
CA GLU A 342 -7.62 -28.27 32.72
C GLU A 342 -6.81 -27.48 33.77
N SER A 343 -5.49 -27.34 33.57
CA SER A 343 -4.65 -26.57 34.48
C SER A 343 -4.99 -25.09 34.47
N PHE A 344 -5.35 -24.54 33.30
CA PHE A 344 -5.81 -23.17 33.20
C PHE A 344 -7.11 -22.98 33.97
N GLU A 345 -8.15 -23.76 33.68
CA GLU A 345 -9.48 -23.64 34.32
C GLU A 345 -9.38 -23.78 35.85
N GLN A 346 -8.57 -24.74 36.33
CA GLN A 346 -8.33 -24.93 37.77
C GLN A 346 -7.65 -23.71 38.43
N LYS A 347 -6.67 -23.10 37.76
CA LYS A 347 -5.89 -21.98 38.32
C LYS A 347 -6.62 -20.64 38.22
N SER A 348 -7.33 -20.42 37.13
CA SER A 348 -8.04 -19.17 36.87
C SER A 348 -9.42 -19.13 37.52
N GLY A 349 -10.04 -20.28 37.75
CA GLY A 349 -11.44 -20.39 38.16
C GLY A 349 -12.42 -20.09 37.03
N ILE A 350 -11.94 -20.00 35.78
CA ILE A 350 -12.74 -19.78 34.59
C ILE A 350 -13.10 -21.13 33.99
N VAL A 351 -14.37 -21.34 33.65
CA VAL A 351 -14.80 -22.47 32.82
C VAL A 351 -14.88 -21.96 31.37
N LEU A 352 -14.15 -22.60 30.47
CA LEU A 352 -14.11 -22.23 29.07
C LEU A 352 -15.29 -22.86 28.32
N PRO A 353 -15.90 -22.12 27.37
CA PRO A 353 -16.91 -22.68 26.46
C PRO A 353 -16.39 -23.91 25.71
N ASP A 354 -17.27 -24.89 25.49
CA ASP A 354 -16.94 -26.15 24.82
C ASP A 354 -16.33 -25.95 23.43
N GLU A 355 -16.89 -25.05 22.64
CA GLU A 355 -16.39 -24.69 21.32
C GLU A 355 -14.98 -24.08 21.34
N TYR A 356 -14.65 -23.31 22.38
CA TYR A 356 -13.32 -22.74 22.52
C TYR A 356 -12.28 -23.78 22.92
N LYS A 357 -12.64 -24.70 23.82
CA LYS A 357 -11.80 -25.85 24.15
C LYS A 357 -11.55 -26.73 22.92
N ALA A 358 -12.59 -27.04 22.15
CA ALA A 358 -12.47 -27.80 20.90
C ALA A 358 -11.55 -27.11 19.89
N TYR A 359 -11.71 -25.80 19.70
CA TYR A 359 -10.85 -24.99 18.83
C TYR A 359 -9.38 -25.04 19.29
N LEU A 360 -9.10 -24.80 20.57
CA LEU A 360 -7.74 -24.80 21.11
C LEU A 360 -7.07 -26.18 21.01
N LEU A 361 -7.83 -27.27 21.17
CA LEU A 361 -7.32 -28.64 21.03
C LEU A 361 -6.91 -28.97 19.59
N GLU A 362 -7.73 -28.56 18.62
CA GLU A 362 -7.62 -29.07 17.24
C GLU A 362 -6.97 -28.11 16.26
N ILE A 363 -7.19 -26.81 16.43
CA ILE A 363 -6.76 -25.75 15.53
C ILE A 363 -5.69 -24.90 16.22
N GLY A 364 -6.02 -24.33 17.38
CA GLY A 364 -5.09 -23.56 18.20
C GLY A 364 -5.12 -22.05 17.94
N SER A 365 -4.48 -21.29 18.83
CA SER A 365 -4.44 -19.82 18.80
C SER A 365 -3.50 -19.25 17.75
N GLY A 366 -3.69 -17.98 17.38
CA GLY A 366 -2.90 -17.26 16.38
C GLY A 366 -3.68 -17.03 15.09
N GLY A 367 -2.96 -16.86 13.98
CA GLY A 367 -3.54 -16.60 12.66
C GLY A 367 -3.79 -15.11 12.36
N GLU A 368 -3.32 -14.21 13.23
CA GLU A 368 -3.33 -12.76 13.03
C GLU A 368 -2.64 -12.36 11.73
N GLY A 369 -3.30 -11.50 10.94
CA GLY A 369 -2.80 -11.02 9.66
C GLY A 369 -2.72 -12.07 8.55
N VAL A 370 -3.23 -13.28 8.79
CA VAL A 370 -3.18 -14.39 7.83
C VAL A 370 -4.56 -15.02 7.64
N TYR A 371 -5.09 -15.69 8.67
CA TYR A 371 -6.43 -16.30 8.63
C TYR A 371 -7.53 -15.31 9.02
N TYR A 372 -7.15 -14.30 9.79
CA TYR A 372 -7.98 -13.25 10.36
C TYR A 372 -7.36 -11.90 10.00
N GLY A 373 -8.17 -10.84 9.95
CA GLY A 373 -7.73 -9.54 9.45
C GLY A 373 -6.63 -8.92 10.30
N ASN A 374 -6.96 -8.54 11.54
CA ASN A 374 -6.03 -7.82 12.43
C ASN A 374 -5.46 -8.71 13.53
N ASP A 375 -6.31 -9.49 14.20
CA ASP A 375 -5.94 -10.27 15.38
C ASP A 375 -6.29 -11.75 15.21
N GLY A 376 -5.58 -12.60 15.94
CA GLY A 376 -5.84 -14.03 15.99
C GLY A 376 -6.64 -14.43 17.21
N VAL A 377 -7.16 -15.67 17.22
CA VAL A 377 -7.78 -16.22 18.44
C VAL A 377 -6.69 -16.33 19.52
N PRO A 378 -6.90 -15.80 20.74
CA PRO A 378 -5.85 -15.72 21.75
C PRO A 378 -5.51 -17.09 22.32
N ALA A 379 -4.25 -17.31 22.72
CA ALA A 379 -3.86 -18.47 23.51
C ALA A 379 -4.25 -18.28 24.98
N LEU A 380 -4.33 -19.38 25.73
CA LEU A 380 -4.54 -19.32 27.18
C LEU A 380 -3.42 -18.56 27.93
N SER A 381 -2.21 -18.52 27.36
CA SER A 381 -1.08 -17.74 27.89
C SER A 381 -1.21 -16.24 27.66
N ASP A 382 -2.02 -15.85 26.68
CA ASP A 382 -2.14 -14.48 26.19
C ASP A 382 -3.23 -13.73 26.97
N LEU A 383 -4.10 -14.46 27.68
CA LEU A 383 -5.12 -13.90 28.58
C LEU A 383 -4.46 -13.24 29.80
N PRO A 384 -4.65 -11.92 30.00
CA PRO A 384 -4.05 -11.22 31.14
C PRO A 384 -4.59 -11.77 32.46
N LYS A 385 -3.69 -12.14 33.38
CA LYS A 385 -4.08 -12.63 34.71
C LYS A 385 -4.88 -11.61 35.52
N SER A 386 -4.71 -10.32 35.22
CA SER A 386 -5.51 -9.25 35.80
C SER A 386 -7.00 -9.41 35.53
N ASP A 387 -7.35 -10.05 34.41
CA ASP A 387 -8.70 -10.07 33.87
C ASP A 387 -9.46 -11.34 34.30
N TYR A 388 -8.80 -12.29 34.96
CA TYR A 388 -9.42 -13.56 35.34
C TYR A 388 -10.65 -13.38 36.23
N LYS A 389 -10.62 -12.37 37.11
CA LYS A 389 -11.75 -12.06 37.99
C LYS A 389 -12.96 -11.55 37.20
N GLU A 390 -12.72 -10.72 36.19
CA GLU A 390 -13.74 -10.22 35.28
C GLU A 390 -14.31 -11.35 34.40
N ILE A 391 -13.46 -12.15 33.77
CA ILE A 391 -13.89 -13.28 32.91
C ILE A 391 -14.73 -14.29 33.70
N ALA A 392 -14.40 -14.54 34.97
CA ALA A 392 -15.14 -15.49 35.81
C ALA A 392 -16.52 -14.99 36.29
N LYS A 393 -16.84 -13.69 36.14
CA LYS A 393 -18.17 -13.15 36.51
C LYS A 393 -19.24 -13.56 35.51
N PRO A 394 -20.52 -13.56 35.89
CA PRO A 394 -21.61 -13.78 34.94
C PRO A 394 -21.68 -12.69 33.88
N PHE A 395 -21.97 -13.08 32.63
CA PHE A 395 -22.23 -12.17 31.55
C PHE A 395 -23.43 -11.27 31.88
N PRO A 396 -23.33 -9.93 31.71
CA PRO A 396 -24.34 -8.96 32.12
C PRO A 396 -25.75 -9.15 31.56
N ALA A 397 -25.90 -9.88 30.45
CA ALA A 397 -27.17 -9.98 29.75
C ALA A 397 -27.96 -11.22 30.20
N VAL A 398 -28.79 -11.05 31.24
CA VAL A 398 -29.62 -12.12 31.81
C VAL A 398 -31.05 -12.03 31.26
N GLY A 399 -31.61 -13.12 30.70
CA GLY A 399 -33.07 -13.26 30.53
C GLY A 399 -33.65 -13.27 29.10
N GLY A 400 -32.95 -13.81 28.10
CA GLY A 400 -33.56 -14.35 26.86
C GLY A 400 -34.28 -13.39 25.88
N LYS A 401 -34.40 -12.09 26.18
CA LYS A 401 -34.98 -11.07 25.27
C LYS A 401 -34.11 -9.83 25.19
N ILE A 402 -32.87 -10.00 24.76
CA ILE A 402 -31.99 -8.87 24.50
C ILE A 402 -32.42 -8.22 23.18
N LYS A 403 -33.03 -7.03 23.24
CA LYS A 403 -33.20 -6.18 22.06
C LYS A 403 -31.88 -5.42 21.87
N ALA A 404 -31.13 -5.78 20.83
CA ALA A 404 -29.95 -5.04 20.45
C ALA A 404 -30.34 -3.62 19.97
N PRO A 405 -29.57 -2.57 20.27
CA PRO A 405 -28.41 -2.59 21.17
C PRO A 405 -28.80 -2.61 22.67
N TYR A 406 -28.12 -3.45 23.45
CA TYR A 406 -28.33 -3.58 24.91
C TYR A 406 -27.48 -2.56 25.68
N LYS A 407 -28.07 -1.87 26.65
CA LYS A 407 -27.35 -0.94 27.55
C LYS A 407 -26.95 -1.68 28.82
N LEU A 408 -25.67 -1.60 29.21
CA LEU A 408 -25.20 -2.24 30.45
C LEU A 408 -25.83 -1.64 31.70
N PRO A 409 -26.11 -2.46 32.73
CA PRO A 409 -26.41 -1.98 34.07
C PRO A 409 -25.25 -1.16 34.64
N ALA A 410 -25.57 -0.19 35.51
CA ALA A 410 -24.56 0.64 36.17
C ALA A 410 -23.59 -0.23 36.99
N GLY A 411 -22.29 -0.01 36.82
CA GLY A 411 -21.22 -0.71 37.55
C GLY A 411 -20.83 -2.07 36.98
N VAL A 412 -21.47 -2.54 35.92
CA VAL A 412 -21.07 -3.77 35.21
C VAL A 412 -20.14 -3.42 34.06
N LYS A 413 -19.05 -4.17 33.91
CA LYS A 413 -18.11 -4.01 32.79
C LYS A 413 -18.51 -4.92 31.65
N PHE A 414 -18.24 -4.52 30.41
CA PHE A 414 -18.47 -5.41 29.27
C PHE A 414 -17.58 -6.65 29.27
N THR A 415 -16.40 -6.53 29.87
CA THR A 415 -15.46 -7.64 30.03
C THR A 415 -15.89 -8.66 31.10
N ASP A 416 -16.97 -8.40 31.84
CA ASP A 416 -17.49 -9.36 32.82
C ASP A 416 -18.11 -10.56 32.06
N GLY A 417 -17.57 -11.76 32.28
CA GLY A 417 -18.03 -12.98 31.61
C GLY A 417 -17.62 -13.10 30.14
N CYS A 418 -16.55 -12.42 29.72
CA CYS A 418 -16.13 -12.31 28.33
C CYS A 418 -14.62 -12.49 28.16
N ILE A 419 -14.19 -13.23 27.14
CA ILE A 419 -12.80 -13.28 26.65
C ILE A 419 -12.69 -12.39 25.41
N LEU A 420 -11.77 -11.42 25.38
CA LEU A 420 -11.44 -10.67 24.17
C LEU A 420 -10.81 -11.63 23.15
N LEU A 421 -11.42 -11.79 21.98
CA LEU A 421 -10.84 -12.53 20.86
C LEU A 421 -9.87 -11.68 20.06
N GLY A 422 -10.19 -10.40 19.86
CA GLY A 422 -9.39 -9.47 19.07
C GLY A 422 -10.25 -8.31 18.60
N TYR A 423 -9.77 -7.58 17.60
CA TYR A 423 -10.49 -6.48 16.99
C TYR A 423 -10.85 -6.84 15.56
N SER A 424 -12.07 -6.45 15.15
CA SER A 424 -12.41 -6.45 13.73
C SER A 424 -11.62 -5.38 12.96
N HIS A 425 -11.71 -5.40 11.64
CA HIS A 425 -11.14 -4.33 10.82
C HIS A 425 -11.73 -2.95 11.15
N ALA A 426 -13.01 -2.90 11.55
CA ALA A 426 -13.66 -1.67 12.02
C ALA A 426 -13.20 -1.24 13.43
N GLN A 427 -12.17 -1.89 13.98
CA GLN A 427 -11.60 -1.67 15.31
C GLN A 427 -12.60 -1.91 16.44
N ASN A 428 -13.62 -2.73 16.20
CA ASN A 428 -14.54 -3.14 17.25
C ASN A 428 -13.95 -4.34 17.99
N ALA A 429 -13.87 -4.25 19.31
CA ALA A 429 -13.41 -5.35 20.13
C ALA A 429 -14.46 -6.48 20.15
N LEU A 430 -14.05 -7.68 19.73
CA LEU A 430 -14.86 -8.89 19.63
C LEU A 430 -14.63 -9.77 20.85
N TYR A 431 -15.70 -10.15 21.54
CA TYR A 431 -15.66 -10.88 22.80
C TYR A 431 -16.44 -12.18 22.74
N LEU A 432 -15.82 -13.26 23.17
CA LEU A 432 -16.45 -14.55 23.42
C LEU A 432 -17.11 -14.55 24.81
N VAL A 433 -18.41 -14.78 24.86
CA VAL A 433 -19.14 -14.93 26.12
C VAL A 433 -18.80 -16.27 26.76
N THR A 434 -18.30 -16.26 28.00
CA THR A 434 -17.81 -17.48 28.69
C THR A 434 -18.83 -18.14 29.60
N ASN A 435 -19.94 -17.49 29.92
CA ASN A 435 -20.97 -18.05 30.80
C ASN A 435 -22.35 -17.37 30.60
N GLY A 436 -23.39 -17.99 31.18
CA GLY A 436 -24.77 -17.49 31.13
C GLY A 436 -25.53 -17.87 29.85
N ASP A 437 -26.70 -17.26 29.62
CA ASP A 437 -27.61 -17.64 28.53
C ASP A 437 -27.00 -17.49 27.13
N CYS A 438 -25.98 -16.64 26.99
CA CYS A 438 -25.32 -16.35 25.71
C CYS A 438 -23.95 -17.05 25.58
N GLU A 439 -23.61 -17.98 26.49
CA GLU A 439 -22.33 -18.69 26.49
C GLU A 439 -21.96 -19.25 25.11
N GLY A 440 -20.73 -18.99 24.68
CA GLY A 440 -20.19 -19.42 23.39
C GLY A 440 -20.51 -18.49 22.22
N GLU A 441 -21.36 -17.47 22.37
CA GLU A 441 -21.58 -16.45 21.32
C GLU A 441 -20.46 -15.41 21.29
N VAL A 442 -20.29 -14.76 20.13
CA VAL A 442 -19.37 -13.62 19.97
C VAL A 442 -20.16 -12.32 19.92
N TRP A 443 -19.71 -11.32 20.67
CA TRP A 443 -20.35 -10.03 20.89
C TRP A 443 -19.35 -8.89 20.74
N PHE A 444 -19.81 -7.67 20.49
CA PHE A 444 -18.93 -6.50 20.43
C PHE A 444 -19.55 -5.28 21.10
N ASP A 445 -18.70 -4.31 21.44
CA ASP A 445 -19.13 -2.98 21.86
C ASP A 445 -19.31 -2.10 20.63
N THR A 446 -20.55 -1.67 20.36
CA THR A 446 -20.89 -0.83 19.20
C THR A 446 -20.43 0.62 19.35
N LEU A 447 -19.84 1.00 20.50
CA LEU A 447 -19.30 2.34 20.74
C LEU A 447 -17.82 2.25 21.16
N GLN A 448 -16.91 2.65 20.27
CA GLN A 448 -15.45 2.69 20.46
C GLN A 448 -14.95 3.49 21.70
N TYR A 449 -15.83 4.16 22.45
CA TYR A 449 -15.49 5.07 23.55
C TYR A 449 -15.75 4.49 24.95
N GLY A 450 -16.08 3.19 25.06
CA GLY A 450 -16.13 2.45 26.32
C GLY A 450 -17.36 2.70 27.20
N ALA A 451 -17.42 1.99 28.33
CA ALA A 451 -18.59 1.93 29.21
C ALA A 451 -19.05 3.30 29.78
N GLU A 452 -18.15 4.27 29.90
CA GLU A 452 -18.45 5.63 30.37
C GLU A 452 -19.35 6.42 29.40
N ALA A 453 -19.30 6.10 28.11
CA ALA A 453 -20.17 6.68 27.07
C ALA A 453 -21.56 6.00 26.98
N GLY A 454 -21.85 5.03 27.86
CA GLY A 454 -23.09 4.26 27.81
C GLY A 454 -23.08 3.20 26.70
N GLY A 455 -21.94 2.50 26.55
CA GLY A 455 -21.67 1.41 25.61
C GLY A 455 -22.88 0.52 25.31
N LYS A 456 -22.97 0.10 24.05
CA LYS A 456 -24.12 -0.59 23.48
C LYS A 456 -23.65 -1.93 22.94
N PHE A 457 -24.27 -3.00 23.41
CA PHE A 457 -23.82 -4.36 23.12
C PHE A 457 -24.71 -5.01 22.08
N ALA A 458 -24.06 -5.65 21.13
CA ALA A 458 -24.72 -6.44 20.11
C ALA A 458 -23.95 -7.75 19.90
N PRO A 459 -24.66 -8.82 19.53
CA PRO A 459 -24.02 -9.98 18.92
C PRO A 459 -23.19 -9.54 17.70
N ALA A 460 -22.00 -10.11 17.54
CA ALA A 460 -21.13 -9.83 16.41
C ALA A 460 -21.72 -10.30 15.08
N SER A 461 -22.73 -11.17 15.10
CA SER A 461 -23.49 -11.55 13.90
C SER A 461 -24.99 -11.48 14.16
N ASN A 462 -25.77 -11.16 13.12
CA ASN A 462 -27.22 -11.11 13.22
C ASN A 462 -27.85 -12.48 13.54
N LYS A 463 -27.16 -13.58 13.19
CA LYS A 463 -27.50 -14.98 13.49
C LYS A 463 -27.11 -15.41 14.90
N ARG A 464 -26.42 -14.57 15.68
CA ARG A 464 -25.89 -14.90 17.02
C ARG A 464 -25.05 -16.18 17.01
N LEU A 465 -24.11 -16.24 16.08
CA LEU A 465 -23.26 -17.41 15.89
C LEU A 465 -22.47 -17.74 17.16
N LYS A 466 -22.34 -19.05 17.42
CA LYS A 466 -21.38 -19.57 18.39
C LYS A 466 -19.98 -19.55 17.79
N LEU A 467 -18.96 -19.62 18.66
CA LEU A 467 -17.56 -19.39 18.32
C LEU A 467 -17.09 -20.10 17.04
N LEU A 468 -17.26 -21.42 16.90
CA LEU A 468 -16.72 -22.13 15.75
C LEU A 468 -17.39 -21.70 14.44
N ALA A 469 -18.70 -21.48 14.47
CA ALA A 469 -19.42 -20.96 13.31
C ALA A 469 -18.99 -19.52 13.00
N PHE A 470 -18.81 -18.68 14.02
CA PHE A 470 -18.30 -17.32 13.88
C PHE A 470 -16.90 -17.28 13.27
N LEU A 471 -15.98 -18.14 13.72
CA LEU A 471 -14.62 -18.24 13.18
C LEU A 471 -14.63 -18.74 11.73
N ALA A 472 -15.51 -19.68 11.38
CA ALA A 472 -15.65 -20.12 9.99
C ALA A 472 -16.11 -18.96 9.08
N GLU A 473 -17.13 -18.20 9.50
CA GLU A 473 -17.59 -17.03 8.74
C GLU A 473 -16.53 -15.91 8.70
N SER A 474 -15.74 -15.73 9.76
CA SER A 474 -14.64 -14.75 9.76
C SER A 474 -13.56 -15.10 8.72
N ILE A 475 -13.18 -16.38 8.64
CA ILE A 475 -12.21 -16.83 7.62
C ILE A 475 -12.83 -16.78 6.21
N GLN A 476 -14.12 -17.06 6.08
CA GLN A 476 -14.83 -16.92 4.81
C GLN A 476 -14.85 -15.44 4.36
N ALA A 477 -15.09 -14.50 5.29
CA ALA A 477 -15.00 -13.08 5.01
C ALA A 477 -13.60 -12.65 4.53
N THR A 478 -12.53 -13.21 5.12
CA THR A 478 -11.14 -13.05 4.62
C THR A 478 -11.01 -13.52 3.18
N ILE A 479 -11.51 -14.71 2.84
CA ILE A 479 -11.48 -15.26 1.46
C ILE A 479 -12.25 -14.37 0.49
N ASP A 480 -13.40 -13.86 0.92
CA ASP A 480 -14.27 -13.02 0.08
C ASP A 480 -13.81 -11.55 0.02
N GLY A 481 -12.75 -11.17 0.76
CA GLY A 481 -12.24 -9.81 0.85
C GLY A 481 -13.19 -8.83 1.54
N ILE A 482 -14.03 -9.33 2.44
CA ILE A 482 -15.01 -8.54 3.22
C ILE A 482 -14.36 -8.14 4.54
N TRP A 483 -13.81 -6.94 4.59
CA TRP A 483 -13.12 -6.42 5.77
C TRP A 483 -14.04 -5.59 6.66
N ASP A 484 -14.96 -4.83 6.07
CA ASP A 484 -15.84 -3.94 6.83
C ASP A 484 -16.99 -4.71 7.51
N ALA A 485 -17.42 -4.20 8.67
CA ALA A 485 -18.65 -4.65 9.31
C ALA A 485 -19.83 -4.51 8.36
N SER A 486 -20.66 -5.55 8.29
CA SER A 486 -21.81 -5.65 7.38
C SER A 486 -23.11 -5.85 8.14
N GLU A 487 -24.24 -5.88 7.42
CA GLU A 487 -25.53 -6.28 8.02
C GLU A 487 -25.52 -7.73 8.54
N GLU A 488 -24.58 -8.57 8.07
CA GLU A 488 -24.46 -9.97 8.45
C GLU A 488 -23.66 -10.15 9.74
N GLY A 489 -22.66 -9.30 9.95
CA GLY A 489 -21.84 -9.31 11.15
C GLY A 489 -20.55 -8.49 11.04
N ASP A 490 -19.79 -8.54 12.13
CA ASP A 490 -18.49 -7.94 12.33
C ASP A 490 -17.50 -9.07 12.64
N TRP A 491 -16.46 -9.19 11.82
CA TRP A 491 -15.62 -10.38 11.71
C TRP A 491 -14.21 -10.13 12.26
N LEU A 492 -13.57 -11.19 12.75
CA LEU A 492 -12.18 -11.16 13.23
C LEU A 492 -11.20 -11.13 12.05
#